data_AF-A0A6P0M2N0-F1
#
_entry.id   AF-A0A6P0M2N0-F1
#
_cell.length_a   1.000
_cell.length_b   1.000
_cell.length_c   1.000
_cell.angle_alpha   90.00
_cell.angle_beta   90.00
_cell.angle_gamma   90.00
#
_symmetry.space_group_name_H-M   'P 1'
#
loop_
_entity.id
_entity.type
_entity.pdbx_description
1 polymer ?
#
loop_
_entity_poly.entity_id
_entity_poly.type
_entity_poly.pdbx_seq_one_letter_code
_entity_poly.pdbx_strand_id
1 'polypeptide(L)'
;KQIKRVRIVKRADGYYVQFCISADVNEQLEPADATVGLDVGLKEFYTDSRGNTEPSPRFYRKGEKRLKFYQRRVFRKKKGSSNRKKAINRLGRQHLKISRQREEHAKRLARCVIRSNDLVAYVRAACRKARFKSQKYGQKPLFS
;
A
#
# COMPACT_ATOMS: atom_id res chain seq x y z
N LYS A 1 0.88 -7.31 -30.10
CA LYS A 1 0.55 -6.91 -28.70
C LYS A 1 -0.11 -5.53 -28.72
N GLN A 2 -1.39 -5.45 -28.37
CA GLN A 2 -2.17 -4.20 -28.43
C GLN A 2 -2.12 -3.47 -27.08
N ILE A 3 -1.76 -2.18 -27.08
CA ILE A 3 -1.80 -1.32 -25.89
C ILE A 3 -3.25 -0.88 -25.68
N LYS A 4 -3.86 -1.25 -24.56
CA LYS A 4 -5.27 -0.96 -24.27
C LYS A 4 -5.48 0.42 -23.64
N ARG A 5 -4.53 0.88 -22.82
CA ARG A 5 -4.65 2.16 -22.10
C ARG A 5 -3.28 2.69 -21.67
N VAL A 6 -3.11 4.01 -21.78
CA VAL A 6 -1.97 4.74 -21.20
C VAL A 6 -2.48 5.68 -20.11
N ARG A 7 -1.86 5.64 -18.92
CA ARG A 7 -2.18 6.54 -17.80
C ARG A 7 -0.94 7.27 -17.32
N ILE A 8 -1.00 8.60 -17.28
CA ILE A 8 0.04 9.42 -16.63
C ILE A 8 -0.32 9.58 -15.15
N VAL A 9 0.60 9.20 -14.27
CA VAL A 9 0.43 9.26 -12.81
C VAL A 9 1.50 10.16 -12.22
N LYS A 10 1.08 11.23 -11.54
CA LYS A 10 1.99 12.09 -10.77
C LYS A 10 2.15 11.55 -9.35
N ARG A 11 3.38 11.29 -8.93
CA ARG A 11 3.75 10.93 -7.55
C ARG A 11 4.67 12.01 -6.97
N ALA A 12 5.08 11.84 -5.71
CA ALA A 12 5.92 12.82 -5.00
C ALA A 12 7.37 12.90 -5.52
N ASP A 13 7.83 11.86 -6.19
CA ASP A 13 9.17 11.80 -6.79
C ASP A 13 9.18 12.18 -8.28
N GLY A 14 8.11 11.94 -9.02
CA GLY A 14 8.04 12.31 -10.43
C GLY A 14 6.74 11.91 -11.13
N TYR A 15 6.76 11.99 -12.46
CA TYR A 15 5.69 11.52 -13.33
C TYR A 15 6.00 10.10 -13.82
N TYR A 16 4.98 9.26 -13.86
CA TYR A 16 5.06 7.87 -14.32
C TYR A 16 4.07 7.68 -15.45
N VAL A 17 4.46 6.92 -16.47
CA VAL A 17 3.56 6.47 -17.53
C VAL A 17 3.27 4.99 -17.31
N GLN A 18 2.01 4.64 -17.14
CA GLN A 18 1.55 3.27 -16.98
C GLN A 18 0.92 2.79 -18.28
N PHE A 19 1.47 1.71 -18.83
CA PHE A 19 0.94 1.06 -20.02
C PHE A 19 0.17 -0.20 -19.60
N CYS A 20 -1.07 -0.31 -20.06
CA CYS A 20 -1.87 -1.51 -19.88
C CYS A 20 -1.79 -2.32 -21.18
N ILE A 21 -1.10 -3.46 -21.11
CA ILE A 21 -0.90 -4.37 -22.24
C ILE A 21 -1.71 -5.65 -22.02
N SER A 22 -2.28 -6.18 -23.10
CA SER A 22 -2.78 -7.56 -23.11
C SER A 22 -1.61 -8.47 -23.46
N ALA A 23 -1.28 -9.40 -22.57
CA ALA A 23 -0.31 -10.44 -22.82
C ALA A 23 -0.92 -11.76 -22.37
N ASP A 24 -1.01 -12.72 -23.28
CA ASP A 24 -1.37 -14.09 -22.98
C ASP A 24 -0.10 -14.78 -22.46
N VAL A 25 0.01 -14.87 -21.15
CA VAL A 25 1.12 -15.55 -20.47
C VAL A 25 0.61 -16.93 -20.08
N ASN A 26 1.08 -17.94 -20.80
CA ASN A 26 0.79 -19.34 -20.50
C ASN A 26 2.09 -19.95 -19.97
N GLU A 27 2.29 -19.88 -18.65
CA GLU A 27 3.41 -20.55 -17.98
C GLU A 27 2.93 -21.91 -17.52
N GLN A 28 3.49 -22.98 -18.10
CA GLN A 28 3.34 -24.33 -17.57
C GLN A 28 4.20 -24.43 -16.31
N LEU A 29 3.55 -24.46 -15.15
CA LEU A 29 4.19 -24.77 -13.88
C LEU A 29 4.09 -26.28 -13.67
N GLU A 30 5.22 -26.92 -13.39
CA GLU A 30 5.22 -28.30 -12.91
C GLU A 30 4.48 -28.35 -11.56
N PRO A 31 3.54 -29.28 -11.36
CA PRO A 31 2.80 -29.36 -10.12
C PRO A 31 3.70 -29.80 -8.96
N ALA A 32 3.94 -28.90 -8.01
CA ALA A 32 4.34 -29.21 -6.66
C ALA A 32 3.12 -29.58 -5.79
N ASP A 33 2.98 -30.85 -5.39
CA ASP A 33 1.92 -31.42 -4.50
C ASP A 33 1.75 -30.74 -3.11
N ALA A 34 2.31 -29.56 -2.89
CA ALA A 34 2.16 -28.70 -1.74
C ALA A 34 0.92 -27.78 -1.87
N THR A 35 -0.09 -28.06 -1.04
CA THR A 35 -1.19 -27.12 -0.73
C THR A 35 -0.89 -26.38 0.56
N VAL A 36 -1.18 -25.07 0.60
CA VAL A 36 -0.94 -24.21 1.76
C VAL A 36 -2.13 -23.31 2.08
N GLY A 37 -2.51 -23.28 3.37
CA GLY A 37 -3.51 -22.35 3.90
C GLY A 37 -2.83 -21.15 4.56
N LEU A 38 -3.17 -19.93 4.13
CA LEU A 38 -2.67 -18.68 4.71
C LEU A 38 -3.75 -17.96 5.51
N ASP A 39 -3.54 -17.77 6.80
CA ASP A 39 -4.33 -16.83 7.60
C ASP A 39 -3.64 -15.46 7.62
N VAL A 40 -4.26 -14.44 7.03
CA VAL A 40 -3.70 -13.08 6.97
C VAL A 40 -4.25 -12.20 8.09
N GLY A 41 -3.36 -11.77 8.99
CA GLY A 41 -3.70 -11.06 10.23
C GLY A 41 -3.13 -9.63 10.34
N LEU A 42 -3.47 -8.97 11.46
CA LEU A 42 -2.87 -7.69 11.87
C LEU A 42 -1.66 -7.87 12.81
N LYS A 43 -1.66 -8.96 13.60
CA LYS A 43 -0.59 -9.28 14.55
C LYS A 43 0.62 -9.86 13.82
N GLU A 44 0.36 -10.83 12.96
CA GLU A 44 1.31 -11.49 12.05
C GLU A 44 0.89 -11.19 10.62
N PHE A 45 1.85 -11.14 9.69
CA PHE A 45 1.59 -10.81 8.30
C PHE A 45 0.82 -11.94 7.61
N TYR A 46 1.27 -13.17 7.78
CA TYR A 46 0.47 -14.37 7.57
C TYR A 46 0.95 -15.51 8.49
N THR A 47 0.07 -16.45 8.74
CA THR A 47 0.37 -17.74 9.36
C THR A 47 0.01 -18.84 8.37
N ASP A 48 0.94 -19.75 8.14
CA ASP A 48 0.78 -20.93 7.29
C ASP A 48 0.15 -22.07 8.11
N SER A 49 -0.72 -22.86 7.48
CA SER A 49 -1.16 -24.20 7.92
C SER A 49 -0.04 -25.12 8.43
N ARG A 50 1.20 -24.95 7.98
CA ARG A 50 2.39 -25.70 8.42
C ARG A 50 3.04 -25.14 9.70
N GLY A 51 2.45 -24.11 10.32
CA GLY A 51 2.93 -23.48 11.55
C GLY A 51 3.97 -22.38 11.34
N ASN A 52 4.35 -22.06 10.09
CA ASN A 52 5.26 -20.96 9.79
C ASN A 52 4.54 -19.61 9.94
N THR A 53 5.14 -18.67 10.65
CA THR A 53 4.58 -17.33 10.85
C THR A 53 5.53 -16.27 10.33
N GLU A 54 5.01 -15.37 9.49
CA GLU A 54 5.78 -14.21 9.04
C GLU A 54 5.37 -12.98 9.88
N PRO A 55 6.30 -12.35 10.60
CA PRO A 55 5.97 -11.20 11.44
C PRO A 55 5.58 -9.99 10.59
N SER A 56 4.60 -9.20 11.06
CA SER A 56 4.22 -7.97 10.38
C SER A 56 5.31 -6.90 10.50
N PRO A 57 6.01 -6.53 9.40
CA PRO A 57 7.02 -5.49 9.46
C PRO A 57 6.35 -4.16 9.74
N ARG A 58 6.63 -3.60 10.91
CA ARG A 58 6.08 -2.32 11.38
C ARG A 58 6.72 -1.12 10.66
N PHE A 59 6.71 -1.09 9.32
CA PHE A 59 7.32 -0.05 8.47
C PHE A 59 6.86 1.35 8.84
N TYR A 60 5.56 1.50 9.13
CA TYR A 60 5.01 2.78 9.54
C TYR A 60 5.61 3.25 10.87
N ARG A 61 5.73 2.38 11.88
CA ARG A 61 6.34 2.72 13.17
C ARG A 61 7.80 3.11 13.01
N LYS A 62 8.57 2.38 12.20
CA LYS A 62 9.98 2.73 11.89
C LYS A 62 10.09 4.11 11.22
N GLY A 63 9.14 4.47 10.35
CA GLY A 63 9.10 5.75 9.65
C GLY A 63 8.44 6.90 10.41
N GLU A 64 7.80 6.63 11.56
CA GLU A 64 6.90 7.57 12.24
C GLU A 64 7.62 8.83 12.72
N LYS A 65 8.81 8.67 13.32
CA LYS A 65 9.63 9.81 13.79
C LYS A 65 9.92 10.80 12.65
N ARG A 66 10.28 10.29 11.47
CA ARG A 66 10.54 11.09 10.27
C ARG A 66 9.26 11.72 9.71
N LEU A 67 8.15 10.97 9.69
CA LEU A 67 6.84 11.49 9.26
C LEU A 67 6.40 12.66 10.15
N LYS A 68 6.41 12.50 11.48
CA LYS A 68 6.06 13.57 12.43
C LYS A 68 6.94 14.80 12.25
N PHE A 69 8.24 14.61 12.02
CA PHE A 69 9.16 15.71 11.76
C PHE A 69 8.80 16.52 10.50
N TYR A 70 8.51 15.84 9.38
CA TYR A 70 8.10 16.53 8.15
C TYR A 70 6.70 17.15 8.27
N GLN A 71 5.76 16.51 8.97
CA GLN A 71 4.44 17.07 9.26
C GLN A 71 4.54 18.38 10.05
N ARG A 72 5.35 18.42 11.12
CA ARG A 72 5.63 19.65 11.89
C ARG A 72 6.22 20.74 11.00
N ARG A 73 7.17 20.39 10.13
CA ARG A 73 7.76 21.34 9.15
C ARG A 73 6.71 21.90 8.19
N VAL A 74 5.75 21.10 7.73
CA VAL A 74 4.66 21.60 6.86
C VAL A 74 3.74 22.55 7.62
N PHE A 75 3.39 22.21 8.86
CA PHE A 75 2.49 23.02 9.70
C PHE A 75 3.07 24.40 10.02
N ARG A 76 4.38 24.48 10.30
CA ARG A 76 5.09 25.74 10.61
C ARG A 76 5.26 26.68 9.40
N LYS A 77 4.93 26.27 8.18
CA LYS A 77 5.11 27.10 6.97
C LYS A 77 3.80 27.78 6.58
N LYS A 78 3.89 29.05 6.17
CA LYS A 78 2.75 29.84 5.70
C LYS A 78 1.99 29.10 4.59
N LYS A 79 0.67 28.99 4.74
CA LYS A 79 -0.22 28.41 3.72
C LYS A 79 -0.02 29.16 2.38
N GLY A 80 -0.07 28.44 1.26
CA GLY A 80 0.18 28.99 -0.07
C GLY A 80 1.66 29.26 -0.45
N SER A 81 2.57 29.41 0.51
CA SER A 81 3.97 29.73 0.20
C SER A 81 4.70 28.64 -0.61
N SER A 82 5.65 29.05 -1.46
CA SER A 82 6.52 28.13 -2.20
C SER A 82 7.29 27.18 -1.27
N ASN A 83 7.76 27.69 -0.13
CA ASN A 83 8.44 26.89 0.89
C ASN A 83 7.54 25.82 1.51
N ARG A 84 6.24 26.08 1.67
CA ARG A 84 5.28 25.06 2.10
C ARG A 84 5.08 23.99 1.03
N LYS A 85 4.99 24.35 -0.26
CA LYS A 85 4.91 23.39 -1.37
C LYS A 85 6.12 22.43 -1.36
N LYS A 86 7.34 22.96 -1.18
CA LYS A 86 8.57 22.16 -1.02
C LYS A 86 8.51 21.21 0.19
N ALA A 87 8.00 21.69 1.33
CA ALA A 87 7.85 20.87 2.55
C ALA A 87 6.82 19.74 2.37
N ILE A 88 5.68 20.02 1.73
CA ILE A 88 4.65 19.01 1.41
C ILE A 88 5.22 17.93 0.49
N ASN A 89 6.01 18.32 -0.52
CA ASN A 89 6.66 17.35 -1.40
C ASN A 89 7.58 16.40 -0.62
N ARG A 90 8.42 16.95 0.29
CA ARG A 90 9.28 16.12 1.16
C ARG A 90 8.48 15.15 2.03
N LEU A 91 7.36 15.60 2.60
CA LEU A 91 6.43 14.74 3.34
C LEU A 91 5.86 13.63 2.44
N GLY A 92 5.41 13.98 1.24
CA GLY A 92 4.89 13.04 0.24
C GLY A 92 5.92 11.97 -0.15
N ARG A 93 7.19 12.34 -0.31
CA ARG A 93 8.29 11.38 -0.58
C ARG A 93 8.49 10.39 0.56
N GLN A 94 8.36 10.83 1.81
CA GLN A 94 8.45 9.92 2.96
C GLN A 94 7.27 8.93 3.00
N HIS A 95 6.05 9.39 2.72
CA HIS A 95 4.90 8.49 2.57
C HIS A 95 5.08 7.49 1.42
N LEU A 96 5.58 7.96 0.28
CA LEU A 96 5.86 7.11 -0.88
C LEU A 96 6.89 6.02 -0.56
N LYS A 97 7.95 6.36 0.18
CA LYS A 97 8.95 5.39 0.65
C LYS A 97 8.32 4.27 1.49
N ILE A 98 7.45 4.62 2.44
CA ILE A 98 6.78 3.63 3.30
C ILE A 98 5.80 2.78 2.47
N SER A 99 5.07 3.36 1.51
CA SER A 99 4.18 2.60 0.62
C SER A 99 4.97 1.57 -0.19
N ARG A 100 6.08 1.99 -0.80
CA ARG A 100 6.96 1.10 -1.58
C ARG A 100 7.52 -0.05 -0.74
N GLN A 101 7.96 0.23 0.49
CA GLN A 101 8.45 -0.82 1.40
C GLN A 101 7.37 -1.85 1.73
N ARG A 102 6.13 -1.41 1.95
CA ARG A 102 4.99 -2.30 2.21
C ARG A 102 4.64 -3.15 0.98
N GLU A 103 4.59 -2.53 -0.20
CA GLU A 103 4.30 -3.22 -1.45
C GLU A 103 5.39 -4.24 -1.80
N GLU A 104 6.66 -3.88 -1.66
CA GLU A 104 7.78 -4.76 -1.94
C GLU A 104 7.79 -5.97 -1.02
N HIS A 105 7.55 -5.76 0.28
CA HIS A 105 7.42 -6.85 1.25
C HIS A 105 6.33 -7.84 0.86
N ALA A 106 5.14 -7.32 0.53
CA ALA A 106 4.01 -8.16 0.11
C ALA A 106 4.30 -8.93 -1.18
N LYS A 107 4.91 -8.29 -2.18
CA LYS A 107 5.28 -8.94 -3.44
C LYS A 107 6.33 -10.01 -3.27
N ARG A 108 7.36 -9.75 -2.46
CA ARG A 108 8.43 -10.71 -2.17
C ARG A 108 7.87 -11.97 -1.51
N LEU A 109 6.99 -11.80 -0.54
CA LEU A 109 6.36 -12.92 0.15
C LEU A 109 5.38 -13.67 -0.74
N ALA A 110 4.52 -12.96 -1.48
CA ALA A 110 3.62 -13.58 -2.45
C ALA A 110 4.39 -14.42 -3.47
N ARG A 111 5.50 -13.90 -4.00
CA ARG A 111 6.36 -14.66 -4.93
C ARG A 111 6.97 -15.90 -4.26
N CYS A 112 7.39 -15.80 -3.00
CA CYS A 112 7.92 -16.94 -2.26
C CYS A 112 6.88 -18.04 -2.11
N VAL A 113 5.67 -17.69 -1.67
CA VAL A 113 4.57 -18.65 -1.47
C VAL A 113 4.11 -19.28 -2.78
N ILE A 114 3.90 -18.47 -3.83
CA ILE A 114 3.41 -18.96 -5.13
C ILE A 114 4.44 -19.89 -5.80
N ARG A 115 5.74 -19.65 -5.57
CA ARG A 115 6.78 -20.50 -6.16
C ARG A 115 6.96 -21.82 -5.43
N SER A 116 6.58 -21.91 -4.15
CA SER A 116 6.77 -23.11 -3.33
C SER A 116 5.53 -23.97 -3.17
N ASN A 117 4.36 -23.51 -3.65
CA ASN A 117 3.08 -24.21 -3.50
C ASN A 117 2.25 -24.06 -4.77
N ASP A 118 1.57 -25.12 -5.18
CA ASP A 118 0.67 -25.11 -6.33
C ASP A 118 -0.69 -24.48 -6.01
N LEU A 119 -1.18 -24.76 -4.80
CA LEU A 119 -2.48 -24.30 -4.35
C LEU A 119 -2.34 -23.47 -3.08
N VAL A 120 -2.78 -22.22 -3.17
CA VAL A 120 -2.78 -21.26 -2.06
C VAL A 120 -4.21 -20.88 -1.72
N ALA A 121 -4.71 -21.36 -0.59
CA ALA A 121 -5.96 -20.88 -0.01
C ALA A 121 -5.64 -19.79 1.03
N TYR A 122 -6.35 -18.65 1.02
CA TYR A 122 -6.16 -17.62 2.04
C TYR A 122 -7.48 -17.29 2.75
N VAL A 123 -7.41 -17.12 4.06
CA VAL A 123 -8.50 -16.64 4.89
C VAL A 123 -8.18 -15.22 5.34
N ARG A 124 -9.16 -14.33 5.18
CA ARG A 124 -9.03 -12.95 5.66
C ARG A 124 -9.79 -12.79 6.97
N ALA A 125 -9.05 -12.76 8.07
CA ALA A 125 -9.60 -12.31 9.35
C ALA A 125 -10.00 -10.83 9.23
N ALA A 126 -11.29 -10.56 9.00
CA ALA A 126 -11.80 -9.21 8.87
C ALA A 126 -11.74 -8.51 10.24
N CYS A 127 -10.84 -7.54 10.38
CA CYS A 127 -10.99 -6.51 11.42
C CYS A 127 -12.28 -5.74 11.10
N ARG A 128 -13.33 -5.89 11.93
CA ARG A 128 -14.56 -5.08 11.86
C ARG A 128 -14.17 -3.62 11.73
N LYS A 129 -14.41 -2.99 10.57
CA LYS A 129 -14.23 -1.55 10.40
C LYS A 129 -15.27 -0.86 11.26
N ALA A 130 -14.87 -0.37 12.44
CA ALA A 130 -15.63 0.68 13.12
C ALA A 130 -15.64 1.92 12.19
N ARG A 131 -16.75 2.11 11.50
CA ARG A 131 -17.04 3.27 10.65
C ARG A 131 -17.32 4.46 11.58
N PHE A 132 -16.28 5.11 12.11
CA PHE A 132 -16.45 6.40 12.77
C PHE A 132 -16.67 7.46 11.67
N LYS A 133 -17.94 7.75 11.33
CA LYS A 133 -18.30 8.96 10.58
C LYS A 133 -18.47 10.08 11.60
N SER A 134 -17.53 11.02 11.64
CA SER A 134 -17.68 12.27 12.39
C SER A 134 -17.89 13.46 11.43
N GLN A 135 -18.72 14.39 11.92
CA GLN A 135 -18.95 15.78 11.51
C GLN A 135 -19.76 16.04 10.23
N LYS A 136 -21.06 16.26 10.44
CA LYS A 136 -21.84 17.26 9.70
C LYS A 136 -21.30 18.65 10.07
N TYR A 137 -20.80 19.40 9.09
CA TYR A 137 -20.71 20.86 9.18
C TYR A 137 -21.80 21.45 8.28
N GLY A 138 -22.63 22.30 8.88
CA GLY A 138 -23.85 22.84 8.28
C GLY A 138 -23.60 23.77 7.10
N GLN A 139 -24.47 23.68 6.10
CA GLN A 139 -24.68 24.74 5.12
C GLN A 139 -25.84 25.60 5.64
N LYS A 140 -25.58 26.88 5.88
CA LYS A 140 -26.64 27.91 5.94
C LYS A 140 -27.03 28.24 4.49
N PRO A 141 -28.32 28.22 4.11
CA PRO A 141 -28.73 28.86 2.87
C PRO A 141 -28.76 30.38 3.05
N LEU A 142 -28.05 31.09 2.19
CA LEU A 142 -28.25 32.52 1.93
C LEU A 142 -29.46 32.63 1.00
N PHE A 143 -30.60 33.09 1.52
CA PHE A 143 -31.64 33.76 0.75
C PHE A 143 -32.40 34.71 1.67
N SER A 144 -32.20 36.00 1.45
CA SER A 144 -33.16 37.11 1.46
C SER A 144 -32.39 38.33 0.98
#